data_AF-A0A937Q7W2-F1
#
_entry.id   AF-A0A937Q7W2-F1
#
_cell.length_a   1.000
_cell.length_b   1.000
_cell.length_c   1.000
_cell.angle_alpha   90.00
_cell.angle_beta   90.00
_cell.angle_gamma   90.00
#
_symmetry.space_group_name_H-M   'P 1'
#
loop_
_entity.id
_entity.type
_entity.pdbx_description
1 polymer ?
#
loop_
_entity_poly.entity_id
_entity_poly.type
_entity_poly.pdbx_seq_one_letter_code
_entity_poly.pdbx_strand_id
1 'polypeptide(L)'
;ILTTGLMFFILSIFINNRELFAAFRMEHTSIYASLFFFGFLYVPIDMILSVFGNMLSRRHEYEADDYAVTTYRKPQSMIAALKKLSVDNLSNLTPHPFKVILTYSHPPVLERIKAIRRLQRVNNDMV
;
A
#
# COMPACT_ATOMS: atom_id res chain seq x y z
N ILE A 1 -3.68 6.29 11.56
CA ILE A 1 -4.05 7.50 12.34
C ILE A 1 -4.00 8.75 11.46
N LEU A 2 -2.86 9.10 10.86
CA LEU A 2 -2.75 10.30 10.01
C LEU A 2 -3.75 10.31 8.84
N THR A 3 -3.85 9.22 8.08
CA THR A 3 -4.78 9.07 6.96
C THR A 3 -6.24 9.23 7.40
N THR A 4 -6.63 8.56 8.47
CA THR A 4 -7.97 8.65 9.05
C THR A 4 -8.28 10.06 9.57
N GLY A 5 -7.31 10.74 10.19
CA GLY A 5 -7.46 12.12 10.64
C GLY A 5 -7.65 13.09 9.47
N LEU A 6 -6.85 12.93 8.41
CA LEU A 6 -6.99 13.71 7.18
C LEU A 6 -8.36 13.46 6.51
N MET A 7 -8.82 12.21 6.46
CA MET A 7 -10.14 11.86 5.93
C MET A 7 -11.25 12.58 6.68
N PHE A 8 -11.25 12.55 8.02
CA PHE A 8 -12.25 13.25 8.82
C PHE A 8 -12.16 14.78 8.68
N PHE A 9 -10.96 15.32 8.57
CA PHE A 9 -10.77 16.74 8.29
C PHE A 9 -11.38 17.13 6.94
N ILE A 10 -11.13 16.38 5.87
CA ILE A 10 -11.72 16.64 4.55
C ILE A 10 -13.24 16.47 4.62
N LEU A 11 -13.75 15.42 5.27
CA LEU A 11 -15.19 15.22 5.46
C LEU A 11 -15.86 16.43 6.14
N SER A 12 -15.18 17.05 7.12
CA SER A 12 -15.70 18.23 7.82
C SER A 12 -15.93 19.43 6.87
N ILE A 13 -15.14 19.54 5.79
CA ILE A 13 -15.28 20.57 4.77
C ILE A 13 -16.51 20.27 3.87
N PHE A 14 -16.83 19.00 3.65
CA PHE A 14 -17.89 18.57 2.72
C PHE A 14 -19.29 18.52 3.34
N ILE A 15 -19.42 18.23 4.64
CA ILE A 15 -20.72 17.92 5.30
C ILE A 15 -21.80 19.00 5.11
N ASN A 16 -21.44 20.28 5.00
CA ASN A 16 -22.39 21.39 4.88
C ASN A 16 -22.17 22.27 3.61
N ASN A 17 -21.52 21.74 2.58
CA ASN A 17 -21.20 22.51 1.38
C ASN A 17 -22.40 22.66 0.44
N ARG A 18 -23.15 23.76 0.52
CA ARG A 18 -24.35 24.01 -0.31
C ARG A 18 -24.11 23.96 -1.81
N GLU A 19 -22.95 24.40 -2.28
CA GLU A 19 -22.60 24.40 -3.72
C GLU A 19 -22.52 22.99 -4.29
N LEU A 20 -22.01 22.04 -3.49
CA LEU A 20 -21.97 20.63 -3.86
C LEU A 20 -23.39 20.10 -4.11
N PHE A 21 -24.36 20.44 -3.24
CA PHE A 21 -25.75 20.03 -3.40
C PHE A 21 -26.45 20.70 -4.59
N ALA A 22 -26.15 21.97 -4.82
CA ALA A 22 -26.67 22.72 -5.96
C ALA A 22 -26.23 22.11 -7.30
N ALA A 23 -24.99 21.61 -7.39
CA ALA A 23 -24.48 20.93 -8.58
C ALA A 23 -25.30 19.66 -8.94
N PHE A 24 -25.89 19.00 -7.94
CA PHE A 24 -26.77 17.84 -8.12
C PHE A 24 -28.27 18.20 -8.09
N ARG A 25 -28.60 19.51 -8.17
CA ARG A 25 -29.98 20.03 -8.15
C ARG A 25 -30.79 19.63 -6.92
N MET A 26 -30.14 19.53 -5.77
CA MET A 26 -30.82 19.27 -4.50
C MET A 26 -31.23 20.58 -3.83
N GLU A 27 -32.51 20.68 -3.43
CA GLU A 27 -33.07 21.89 -2.80
C GLU A 27 -32.64 22.05 -1.33
N HIS A 28 -32.35 20.93 -0.65
CA HIS A 28 -31.95 20.91 0.76
C HIS A 28 -30.65 20.15 0.96
N THR A 29 -29.83 20.63 1.88
CA THR A 29 -28.65 19.91 2.37
C THR A 29 -29.07 18.71 3.22
N SER A 30 -28.47 17.55 2.97
CA SER A 30 -28.73 16.30 3.70
C SER A 30 -27.42 15.65 4.12
N ILE A 31 -27.29 15.32 5.40
CA ILE A 31 -26.09 14.66 5.94
C ILE A 31 -25.81 13.34 5.21
N TYR A 32 -26.85 12.57 4.89
CA TYR A 32 -26.72 11.30 4.18
C TYR A 32 -26.14 11.49 2.78
N ALA A 33 -26.60 12.51 2.06
CA ALA A 33 -26.08 12.82 0.73
C ALA A 33 -24.66 13.37 0.79
N SER A 34 -24.30 14.16 1.82
CA SER A 34 -22.91 14.58 2.05
C SER A 34 -21.96 13.40 2.20
N LEU A 35 -22.35 12.39 2.98
CA LEU A 35 -21.54 11.17 3.17
C LEU A 35 -21.37 10.40 1.86
N PHE A 36 -22.43 10.30 1.06
CA PHE A 36 -22.38 9.65 -0.26
C PHE A 36 -21.45 10.40 -1.23
N PHE A 37 -21.62 11.72 -1.37
CA PHE A 37 -20.77 12.53 -2.24
C PHE A 37 -19.32 12.54 -1.79
N PHE A 38 -19.08 12.61 -0.48
CA PHE A 38 -17.75 12.49 0.08
C PHE A 38 -17.11 11.14 -0.31
N GLY A 39 -17.83 10.02 -0.15
CA GLY A 39 -17.34 8.71 -0.54
C GLY A 39 -16.86 8.65 -1.98
N PHE A 40 -17.62 9.25 -2.91
CA PHE A 40 -17.25 9.31 -4.32
C PHE A 40 -16.06 10.25 -4.59
N LEU A 41 -16.10 11.48 -4.05
CA LEU A 41 -15.09 12.51 -4.32
C LEU A 41 -13.78 12.27 -3.58
N TYR A 42 -13.80 11.46 -2.52
CA TYR A 42 -12.62 11.08 -1.76
C TYR A 42 -11.78 10.01 -2.49
N VAL A 43 -12.35 9.21 -3.40
CA VAL A 43 -11.63 8.16 -4.15
C VAL A 43 -10.32 8.64 -4.81
N PRO A 44 -10.29 9.72 -5.61
CA PRO A 44 -9.04 10.19 -6.22
C PRO A 44 -8.02 10.69 -5.18
N ILE A 45 -8.49 11.27 -4.08
CA ILE A 45 -7.63 11.72 -2.98
C ILE A 45 -6.98 10.50 -2.32
N ASP A 46 -7.79 9.50 -1.98
CA ASP A 46 -7.34 8.24 -1.40
C ASP A 46 -6.35 7.53 -2.31
N MET A 47 -6.61 7.50 -3.62
CA MET A 47 -5.70 6.91 -4.60
C MET A 47 -4.30 7.55 -4.52
N ILE A 48 -4.20 8.88 -4.46
CA ILE A 48 -2.91 9.58 -4.34
C ILE A 48 -2.24 9.22 -3.01
N LEU A 49 -2.97 9.30 -1.90
CA LEU A 49 -2.45 8.97 -0.57
C LEU A 49 -1.97 7.50 -0.49
N SER A 50 -2.70 6.59 -1.14
CA SER A 50 -2.38 5.17 -1.20
C SER A 50 -1.05 4.91 -1.90
N VAL A 51 -0.67 5.68 -2.91
CA VAL A 51 0.63 5.54 -3.59
C VAL A 51 1.78 5.78 -2.61
N PHE A 52 1.69 6.84 -1.80
CA PHE A 52 2.70 7.14 -0.77
C PHE A 52 2.69 6.09 0.34
N GLY A 53 1.51 5.67 0.80
CA GLY A 53 1.37 4.61 1.79
C GLY A 53 1.96 3.27 1.32
N ASN A 54 1.68 2.89 0.07
CA ASN A 54 2.22 1.68 -0.56
C ASN A 54 3.75 1.77 -0.71
N MET A 55 4.30 2.94 -1.04
CA MET A 55 5.75 3.13 -1.10
C MET A 55 6.41 2.91 0.26
N LEU A 56 5.83 3.46 1.33
CA LEU A 56 6.33 3.26 2.69
C LEU A 56 6.20 1.79 3.14
N SER A 57 5.05 1.16 2.85
CA SER A 57 4.80 -0.24 3.13
C SER A 57 5.84 -1.15 2.45
N ARG A 58 6.15 -0.91 1.17
CA ARG A 58 7.18 -1.66 0.44
C ARG A 58 8.56 -1.52 1.06
N ARG A 59 8.90 -0.34 1.58
CA ARG A 59 10.16 -0.11 2.30
C ARG A 59 10.21 -0.92 3.60
N HIS A 60 9.14 -0.91 4.39
CA HIS A 60 9.06 -1.69 5.63
C HIS A 60 9.18 -3.20 5.37
N GLU A 61 8.64 -3.71 4.26
CA GLU A 61 8.84 -5.12 3.88
C GLU A 61 10.31 -5.47 3.64
N TYR A 62 11.08 -4.61 2.98
CA TYR A 62 12.51 -4.86 2.80
C TYR A 62 13.29 -4.79 4.11
N GLU A 63 12.95 -3.85 5.00
CA GLU A 63 13.54 -3.73 6.33
C GLU A 63 13.21 -4.96 7.20
N ALA A 64 11.98 -5.47 7.11
CA ALA A 64 11.56 -6.70 7.79
C ALA A 64 12.27 -7.94 7.23
N ASP A 65 12.43 -8.02 5.89
CA ASP A 65 13.16 -9.11 5.25
C ASP A 65 14.62 -9.14 5.68
N ASP A 66 15.28 -7.97 5.71
CA ASP A 66 16.65 -7.83 6.20
C ASP A 66 16.77 -8.26 7.67
N TYR A 67 15.91 -7.74 8.54
CA TYR A 67 15.89 -8.10 9.96
C TYR A 67 15.68 -9.61 10.19
N ALA A 68 14.78 -10.25 9.44
CA ALA A 68 14.54 -11.68 9.55
C ALA A 68 15.76 -12.50 9.13
N VAL A 69 16.43 -12.11 8.04
CA VAL A 69 17.63 -12.79 7.52
C VAL A 69 18.81 -12.64 8.47
N THR A 70 19.06 -11.43 8.99
CA THR A 70 20.17 -11.15 9.89
C THR A 70 19.99 -11.83 11.25
N THR A 71 18.77 -11.87 11.77
CA THR A 71 18.45 -12.47 13.08
C THR A 71 18.43 -13.99 13.02
N TYR A 72 17.69 -14.59 12.07
CA TYR A 72 17.51 -16.04 12.01
C TYR A 72 18.65 -16.76 11.27
N ARG A 73 19.44 -16.03 10.46
CA ARG A 73 20.60 -16.54 9.71
C ARG A 73 20.30 -17.74 8.79
N LYS A 74 19.04 -17.94 8.40
CA LYS A 74 18.62 -18.95 7.39
C LYS A 74 17.88 -18.34 6.21
N PRO A 75 18.54 -17.49 5.41
CA PRO A 75 17.96 -16.86 4.22
C PRO A 75 17.37 -17.84 3.19
N GLN A 76 17.93 -19.05 3.05
CA GLN A 76 17.38 -20.04 2.12
C GLN A 76 15.99 -20.53 2.55
N SER A 77 15.74 -20.69 3.84
CA SER A 77 14.43 -21.07 4.38
C SER A 77 13.39 -19.98 4.08
N MET A 78 13.77 -18.71 4.20
CA MET A 78 12.91 -17.58 3.87
C MET A 78 12.59 -17.52 2.37
N ILE A 79 13.58 -17.71 1.50
CA ILE A 79 13.37 -17.78 0.05
C ILE A 79 12.43 -18.95 -0.30
N ALA A 80 12.60 -20.11 0.33
CA ALA A 80 11.73 -21.26 0.12
C ALA A 80 10.28 -20.98 0.56
N ALA A 81 10.09 -20.33 1.71
CA ALA A 81 8.78 -19.91 2.20
C ALA A 81 8.09 -18.92 1.24
N LEU A 82 8.80 -17.90 0.78
CA LEU A 82 8.29 -16.91 -0.19
C LEU A 82 7.86 -17.57 -1.51
N LYS A 83 8.65 -18.52 -2.03
CA LYS A 83 8.29 -19.29 -3.22
C LYS A 83 7.04 -20.14 -2.98
N LYS A 84 6.98 -20.86 -1.86
CA LYS A 84 5.83 -21.71 -1.52
C LYS A 84 4.56 -20.88 -1.43
N LEU A 85 4.57 -19.76 -0.69
CA LEU A 85 3.43 -18.85 -0.59
C LEU A 85 3.01 -18.28 -1.95
N SER A 86 3.96 -18.01 -2.85
CA SER A 86 3.64 -17.51 -4.19
C SER A 86 2.95 -18.56 -5.05
N VAL A 87 3.38 -19.83 -4.95
CA VAL A 87 2.73 -20.95 -5.64
C VAL A 87 1.33 -21.18 -5.07
N ASP A 88 1.22 -21.28 -3.75
CA ASP A 88 -0.04 -21.56 -3.06
C ASP A 88 -1.11 -20.48 -3.34
N ASN A 89 -0.69 -19.22 -3.49
CA ASN A 89 -1.59 -18.10 -3.80
C ASN A 89 -1.66 -17.73 -5.30
N LEU A 90 -1.04 -18.52 -6.20
CA LEU A 90 -0.98 -18.24 -7.65
C LEU A 90 -0.57 -16.79 -7.97
N SER A 91 0.42 -16.29 -7.24
CA SER A 91 0.82 -14.89 -7.29
C SER A 91 1.44 -14.53 -8.64
N ASN A 92 1.08 -13.36 -9.18
CA ASN A 92 1.72 -12.84 -10.38
C ASN A 92 3.19 -12.49 -10.09
N LEU A 93 4.11 -13.20 -10.72
CA LEU A 93 5.55 -13.05 -10.50
C LEU A 93 6.15 -11.85 -11.26
N THR A 94 5.50 -11.41 -12.34
CA THR A 94 5.98 -10.31 -13.21
C THR A 94 4.88 -9.27 -13.44
N PRO A 95 4.38 -8.63 -12.37
CA PRO A 95 3.40 -7.56 -12.49
C PRO A 95 4.00 -6.35 -13.20
N HIS A 96 3.17 -5.63 -13.94
CA HIS A 96 3.59 -4.40 -14.61
C HIS A 96 4.02 -3.34 -13.57
N PRO A 97 5.13 -2.59 -13.78
CA PRO A 97 5.62 -1.60 -12.81
C PRO A 97 4.58 -0.58 -12.33
N PHE A 98 3.77 -0.03 -13.24
CA PHE A 98 2.68 0.88 -12.86
C PHE A 98 1.66 0.23 -11.93
N LYS A 99 1.33 -1.05 -12.13
CA LYS A 99 0.41 -1.76 -11.24
C LYS A 99 0.99 -1.94 -9.84
N VAL A 100 2.30 -2.20 -9.76
CA VAL A 100 3.03 -2.29 -8.49
C VAL A 100 3.00 -0.96 -7.76
N ILE A 101 3.36 0.13 -8.45
CA ILE A 101 3.41 1.47 -7.86
C ILE A 101 2.04 1.88 -7.31
N LEU A 102 1.00 1.71 -8.12
CA LEU A 102 -0.34 2.21 -7.82
C LEU A 102 -1.09 1.37 -6.79
N THR A 103 -0.94 0.04 -6.81
CA THR A 103 -1.84 -0.84 -6.04
C THR A 103 -1.12 -1.76 -5.05
N TYR A 104 0.16 -2.09 -5.24
CA TYR A 104 0.79 -3.14 -4.44
C TYR A 104 1.37 -2.55 -3.15
N SER A 105 0.86 -2.99 -2.00
CA SER A 105 1.41 -2.67 -0.68
C SER A 105 2.74 -3.39 -0.40
N HIS A 106 3.01 -4.49 -1.11
CA HIS A 106 4.24 -5.29 -0.96
C HIS A 106 5.03 -5.35 -2.28
N PRO A 107 6.37 -5.44 -2.23
CA PRO A 107 7.16 -5.62 -3.44
C PRO A 107 6.87 -6.99 -4.07
N PRO A 108 6.98 -7.13 -5.41
CA PRO A 108 6.92 -8.43 -6.07
C PRO A 108 7.88 -9.44 -5.45
N VAL A 109 7.45 -10.69 -5.32
CA VAL A 109 8.24 -11.73 -4.65
C VAL A 109 9.64 -11.91 -5.26
N LEU A 110 9.77 -11.75 -6.58
CA LEU A 110 11.05 -11.82 -7.27
C LEU A 110 12.03 -10.74 -6.80
N GLU A 111 11.55 -9.54 -6.49
CA GLU A 111 12.38 -8.44 -5.98
C GLU A 111 12.84 -8.72 -4.55
N ARG A 112 11.95 -9.25 -3.70
CA ARG A 112 12.30 -9.67 -2.33
C ARG A 112 13.36 -10.76 -2.32
N ILE A 113 13.19 -11.81 -3.13
CA ILE A 113 14.17 -12.89 -3.26
C ILE A 113 15.53 -12.36 -3.75
N LYS A 114 15.54 -11.41 -4.70
CA LYS A 114 16.78 -10.77 -5.17
C LYS A 114 17.45 -9.96 -4.05
N ALA A 115 16.68 -9.23 -3.25
CA ALA A 115 17.21 -8.47 -2.11
C ALA A 115 17.84 -9.40 -1.07
N ILE A 116 17.15 -10.47 -0.66
CA ILE A 116 17.67 -11.48 0.29
C ILE A 116 18.97 -12.12 -0.21
N ARG A 117 19.04 -12.48 -1.49
CA ARG A 117 20.26 -13.04 -2.09
C ARG A 117 21.43 -12.06 -2.10
N ARG A 118 21.15 -10.76 -2.22
CA ARG A 118 22.18 -9.71 -2.15
C ARG A 118 22.74 -9.61 -0.74
N LEU A 119 21.88 -9.63 0.28
CA LEU A 119 22.28 -9.64 1.69
C LEU A 119 23.16 -10.85 2.03
N GLN A 120 22.83 -12.04 1.50
CA GLN A 120 23.65 -13.23 1.65
C GLN A 120 25.09 -13.06 1.15
N ARG A 121 25.27 -12.47 -0.04
CA ARG A 121 26.60 -12.26 -0.62
C ARG A 121 27.44 -11.33 0.25
N VAL A 122 26.87 -10.19 0.63
CA VAL A 122 27.52 -9.19 1.47
C VAL A 122 27.98 -9.78 2.81
N ASN A 123 27.15 -10.60 3.46
CA ASN A 123 27.53 -11.24 4.72
C ASN A 123 28.63 -12.29 4.56
N ASN A 124 28.74 -12.91 3.39
CA ASN A 124 29.75 -13.92 3.10
C ASN A 124 31.10 -13.30 2.69
N ASP A 125 31.12 -12.03 2.29
CA ASP A 125 32.33 -11.25 1.96
C ASP A 125 32.91 -10.51 3.18
N MET A 126 32.16 -10.42 4.29
CA MET A 126 32.56 -9.77 5.56
C MET A 126 33.09 -10.75 6.63
N VAL A 127 33.12 -12.05 6.32
CA VAL A 127 33.64 -13.14 7.18
C VAL A 127 34.87 -13.74 6.52
#